data_AF-A0A7C7R175-F1
#
_entry.id   AF-A0A7C7R175-F1
#
_cell.length_a   1.000
_cell.length_b   1.000
_cell.length_c   1.000
_cell.angle_alpha   90.00
_cell.angle_beta   90.00
_cell.angle_gamma   90.00
#
_symmetry.space_group_name_H-M   'P 1'
#
loop_
_entity.id
_entity.type
_entity.pdbx_description
1 polymer ?
#
loop_
_entity_poly.entity_id
_entity_poly.type
_entity_poly.pdbx_seq_one_letter_code
_entity_poly.pdbx_strand_id
1 'polypeptide(L)'
;MTPQAAIDLARQAIWIALLVSAPVLVAGMVVGLMIGLLQALTQVQEQTIAFVPKIVAMVLVLSLILPWLITRMVEYSQGLISNIPGTL
;
A
#
# COMPACT_ATOMS: atom_id res chain seq x y z
N MET A 1 10.57 28.35 -1.83
CA MET A 1 10.91 26.90 -1.79
C MET A 1 12.40 26.66 -2.06
N THR A 2 13.12 26.14 -1.08
CA THR A 2 14.52 25.68 -1.28
C THR A 2 14.53 24.25 -1.87
N PRO A 3 15.59 23.84 -2.60
CA PRO A 3 15.71 22.46 -3.10
C PRO A 3 15.58 21.39 -2.00
N GLN A 4 16.05 21.69 -0.79
CA GLN A 4 15.96 20.81 0.37
C GLN A 4 14.50 20.58 0.80
N ALA A 5 13.68 21.64 0.82
CA ALA A 5 12.26 21.52 1.15
C ALA A 5 11.49 20.62 0.16
N ALA A 6 11.84 20.68 -1.13
CA ALA A 6 11.24 19.80 -2.13
C ALA A 6 11.62 18.33 -1.93
N ILE A 7 12.88 18.05 -1.56
CA ILE A 7 13.37 16.71 -1.26
C ILE A 7 12.65 16.13 -0.02
N ASP A 8 12.48 16.93 1.02
CA ASP A 8 11.80 16.48 2.25
C ASP A 8 10.32 16.19 2.01
N LEU A 9 9.65 17.02 1.21
CA LEU A 9 8.26 16.79 0.79
C LEU A 9 8.13 15.47 0.02
N ALA A 10 9.04 15.21 -0.94
CA ALA A 10 9.05 13.98 -1.72
C ALA A 10 9.31 12.75 -0.85
N ARG A 11 10.26 12.84 0.11
CA ARG A 11 10.52 11.77 1.08
C ARG A 11 9.26 11.43 1.87
N GLN A 12 8.55 12.45 2.35
CA GLN A 12 7.34 12.26 3.16
C GLN A 12 6.19 11.65 2.34
N ALA A 13 6.04 12.08 1.09
CA ALA A 13 5.09 11.48 0.14
C ALA A 13 5.35 9.98 -0.07
N ILE A 14 6.61 9.62 -0.34
CA ILE A 14 7.03 8.21 -0.52
C ILE A 14 6.77 7.40 0.75
N TRP A 15 7.08 7.96 1.92
CA TRP A 15 6.86 7.28 3.19
C TRP A 15 5.40 6.93 3.41
N ILE A 16 4.49 7.87 3.13
CA ILE A 16 3.06 7.65 3.30
C ILE A 16 2.52 6.69 2.26
N ALA A 17 2.98 6.78 1.01
CA ALA A 17 2.63 5.80 -0.03
C ALA A 17 3.04 4.38 0.36
N LEU A 18 4.24 4.21 0.93
CA LEU A 18 4.72 2.93 1.43
C LEU A 18 3.87 2.43 2.61
N LEU A 19 3.61 3.30 3.58
CA LEU A 19 2.85 2.96 4.79
C LEU A 19 1.40 2.55 4.46
N VAL A 20 0.77 3.23 3.50
CA VAL A 20 -0.60 2.94 3.07
C VAL A 20 -0.69 1.67 2.21
N SER A 21 0.33 1.41 1.36
CA SER A 21 0.36 0.20 0.53
C SER A 21 0.80 -1.06 1.29
N ALA A 22 1.60 -0.91 2.35
CA ALA A 22 2.20 -2.03 3.09
C ALA A 22 1.19 -3.11 3.54
N PRO A 23 0.03 -2.80 4.15
CA PRO A 23 -0.90 -3.84 4.62
C PRO A 23 -1.45 -4.69 3.47
N VAL A 24 -1.77 -4.06 2.33
CA VAL A 24 -2.29 -4.74 1.14
C VAL A 24 -1.21 -5.61 0.49
N LEU A 25 0.03 -5.11 0.43
CA LEU A 25 1.17 -5.84 -0.11
C LEU A 25 1.52 -7.05 0.76
N VAL A 26 1.54 -6.90 2.08
CA VAL A 26 1.79 -8.01 3.01
C VAL A 26 0.71 -9.07 2.89
N ALA A 27 -0.57 -8.68 2.80
CA ALA A 27 -1.66 -9.61 2.58
C ALA A 27 -1.51 -10.41 1.27
N GLY A 28 -1.23 -9.71 0.17
CA GLY A 28 -0.97 -10.34 -1.12
C GLY A 28 0.24 -11.25 -1.12
N MET A 29 1.31 -10.88 -0.39
CA MET A 29 2.52 -11.69 -0.23
C MET A 29 2.23 -12.97 0.55
N VAL A 30 1.57 -12.88 1.71
CA VAL A 30 1.23 -14.05 2.54
C VAL A 30 0.36 -15.02 1.77
N VAL A 31 -0.73 -14.55 1.16
CA VAL A 31 -1.63 -15.42 0.39
C VAL A 31 -0.94 -15.97 -0.86
N GLY A 32 -0.15 -15.15 -1.56
CA GLY A 32 0.62 -15.60 -2.71
C GLY A 32 1.62 -16.71 -2.36
N LEU A 33 2.31 -16.58 -1.22
CA LEU A 33 3.24 -17.59 -0.73
C LEU A 33 2.52 -18.88 -0.35
N MET A 34 1.42 -18.78 0.39
CA MET A 34 0.63 -19.95 0.81
C MET A 34 0.09 -20.72 -0.39
N ILE A 35 -0.49 -20.03 -1.38
CA ILE A 35 -1.01 -20.67 -2.58
C ILE A 35 0.13 -21.21 -3.45
N GLY A 36 1.24 -20.48 -3.59
CA GLY A 36 2.42 -20.96 -4.32
C GLY A 36 3.01 -22.24 -3.74
N LEU A 37 3.03 -22.38 -2.41
CA LEU A 37 3.44 -23.61 -1.75
C LEU A 37 2.48 -24.77 -2.07
N LEU A 38 1.17 -24.53 -2.00
CA LEU A 38 0.16 -25.55 -2.35
C LEU A 38 0.26 -25.97 -3.82
N GLN A 39 0.52 -25.04 -4.73
CA GLN A 39 0.74 -25.32 -6.15
C GLN A 39 2.00 -26.18 -6.36
N ALA A 40 3.08 -25.88 -5.64
CA ALA A 40 4.30 -26.67 -5.70
C ALA A 40 4.10 -28.10 -5.17
N LEU A 41 3.36 -28.25 -4.05
CA LEU A 41 3.08 -29.56 -3.43
C LEU A 41 2.16 -30.43 -4.27
N THR A 42 1.18 -29.83 -4.96
CA THR A 42 0.19 -30.56 -5.78
C THR A 42 0.59 -30.73 -7.25
N GLN A 43 1.72 -30.14 -7.67
CA GLN A 43 2.20 -30.07 -9.06
C GLN A 43 1.22 -29.37 -10.03
N VAL A 44 0.19 -28.68 -9.53
CA VAL A 44 -0.76 -27.91 -10.35
C VAL A 44 -0.24 -26.48 -10.49
N GLN A 45 0.35 -26.16 -11.64
CA GLN A 45 0.95 -24.85 -11.95
C GLN A 45 0.03 -23.97 -12.82
N GLU A 46 -1.28 -24.05 -12.60
CA GLU A 46 -2.24 -23.20 -13.29
C GLU A 46 -2.21 -21.77 -12.71
N GLN A 47 -1.72 -20.81 -13.50
CA GLN A 47 -1.54 -19.42 -13.05
C GLN A 47 -2.84 -18.78 -12.55
N THR A 48 -3.99 -19.15 -13.12
CA THR A 48 -5.30 -18.62 -12.76
C THR A 48 -5.71 -18.98 -11.31
N ILE A 49 -5.32 -20.16 -10.83
CA ILE A 49 -5.65 -20.64 -9.47
C ILE A 49 -4.91 -19.82 -8.39
N ALA A 50 -3.70 -19.34 -8.68
CA ALA A 50 -2.96 -18.47 -7.76
C ALA A 50 -3.53 -17.05 -7.71
N PHE A 51 -4.10 -16.59 -8.83
CA PHE A 51 -4.48 -15.19 -9.01
C PHE A 51 -5.75 -14.85 -8.21
N VAL A 52 -6.80 -15.65 -8.33
CA VAL A 52 -8.11 -15.33 -7.74
C VAL A 52 -8.07 -15.21 -6.21
N PRO A 53 -7.54 -16.19 -5.44
CA PRO A 53 -7.49 -16.09 -3.99
C PRO A 53 -6.66 -14.90 -3.50
N LYS A 54 -5.55 -14.58 -4.19
CA LYS A 54 -4.70 -13.43 -3.89
C LYS A 54 -5.46 -12.11 -4.03
N ILE A 55 -6.17 -11.91 -5.14
CA ILE A 55 -6.95 -10.68 -5.37
C ILE A 55 -8.06 -10.53 -4.32
N VAL A 56 -8.79 -11.61 -4.01
CA VAL A 56 -9.84 -11.59 -2.98
C VAL A 56 -9.27 -11.15 -1.63
N ALA A 57 -8.13 -11.72 -1.23
CA ALA A 57 -7.49 -11.34 0.03
C ALA A 57 -7.04 -9.87 0.05
N MET A 58 -6.46 -9.37 -1.03
CA MET A 58 -6.04 -7.96 -1.14
C MET A 58 -7.24 -7.00 -1.07
N VAL A 59 -8.36 -7.33 -1.73
CA VAL A 59 -9.59 -6.53 -1.69
C VAL A 59 -10.22 -6.54 -0.29
N LEU A 60 -10.24 -7.69 0.39
CA LEU A 60 -10.72 -7.78 1.77
C LEU A 60 -9.89 -6.91 2.70
N VAL A 61 -8.55 -7.00 2.64
CA VAL A 61 -7.67 -6.18 3.46
C VAL A 61 -7.84 -4.70 3.14
N LEU A 62 -7.89 -4.33 1.86
CA LEU A 62 -8.16 -2.96 1.44
C LEU A 62 -9.48 -2.44 2.01
N SER A 63 -10.54 -3.25 1.97
CA SER A 63 -11.87 -2.87 2.48
C SER A 63 -11.85 -2.64 4.00
N LEU A 64 -11.10 -3.47 4.75
CA LEU A 64 -10.97 -3.34 6.20
C LEU A 64 -10.14 -2.12 6.62
N ILE A 65 -9.07 -1.82 5.90
CA ILE A 65 -8.18 -0.68 6.21
C ILE A 65 -8.66 0.63 5.57
N LEU A 66 -9.74 0.62 4.78
CA LEU A 66 -10.20 1.77 4.01
C LEU A 66 -10.40 3.04 4.84
N PRO A 67 -11.03 2.99 6.05
CA PRO A 67 -11.18 4.19 6.88
C PRO A 67 -9.83 4.77 7.30
N TRP A 68 -8.89 3.90 7.71
CA TRP A 68 -7.55 4.30 8.13
C TRP A 68 -6.74 4.90 6.98
N LEU A 69 -6.83 4.30 5.79
CA LEU A 69 -6.20 4.82 4.57
C LEU A 69 -6.66 6.25 4.28
N ILE A 70 -7.97 6.49 4.34
CA ILE A 70 -8.55 7.81 4.10
C ILE A 70 -8.06 8.81 5.16
N THR A 71 -8.07 8.44 6.44
CA THR A 71 -7.56 9.31 7.51
C THR A 71 -6.10 9.73 7.25
N ARG A 72 -5.22 8.78 6.88
CA ARG A 72 -3.81 9.09 6.58
C ARG A 72 -3.62 10.01 5.38
N MET A 73 -4.41 9.80 4.32
CA MET A 73 -4.40 10.66 3.14
C MET A 73 -4.84 12.08 3.49
N VAL A 74 -5.92 12.21 4.27
CA VAL A 74 -6.45 13.51 4.70
C VAL A 74 -5.46 14.24 5.63
N GLU A 75 -4.89 13.55 6.62
CA GLU A 75 -3.85 14.10 7.51
C GLU A 75 -2.68 14.66 6.70
N TYR A 76 -2.19 13.89 5.73
CA TYR A 76 -1.10 14.33 4.87
C TYR A 76 -1.46 15.54 4.03
N SER A 77 -2.62 15.52 3.37
CA SER A 77 -3.08 16.63 2.53
C SER A 77 -3.29 17.90 3.34
N GLN A 78 -3.89 17.81 4.53
CA GLN A 78 -4.07 18.95 5.43
C GLN A 78 -2.72 19.49 5.93
N GLY A 79 -1.79 18.61 6.32
CA GLY A 79 -0.43 18.98 6.69
C GLY A 79 0.27 19.70 5.53
N LEU A 80 0.16 19.18 4.31
CA LEU A 80 0.78 19.79 3.14
C LEU A 80 0.21 21.18 2.87
N ILE A 81 -1.12 21.33 2.83
CA ILE A 81 -1.80 22.60 2.56
C ILE A 81 -1.51 23.64 3.65
N SER A 82 -1.52 23.26 4.92
CA SER A 82 -1.23 24.18 6.04
C SER A 82 0.23 24.65 6.10
N ASN A 83 1.16 23.89 5.53
CA ASN A 83 2.58 24.25 5.45
C ASN A 83 2.92 25.06 4.18
N ILE A 84 2.04 25.15 3.18
CA ILE A 84 2.26 25.97 1.97
C ILE A 84 2.55 27.45 2.33
N PRO A 85 1.77 28.14 3.20
CA PRO A 85 2.02 29.54 3.53
C PRO A 85 3.37 29.80 4.19
N GLY A 86 3.99 28.80 4.84
CA GLY A 86 5.30 28.92 5.47
C GLY A 86 6.49 28.57 4.58
N THR A 87 6.25 28.15 3.33
CA THR A 87 7.28 27.71 2.36
C THR A 87 7.40 28.60 1.11
N LEU A 88 6.51 29.59 0.99
CA LEU A 88 6.57 30.73 0.08
C LEU A 88 7.45 31.83 0.68
#